data_AF-A0AAV0I3S8-F1
#
_entry.id   AF-A0AAV0I3S8-F1
#
_cell.length_a   1.000
_cell.length_b   1.000
_cell.length_c   1.000
_cell.angle_alpha   90.00
_cell.angle_beta   90.00
_cell.angle_gamma   90.00
#
_symmetry.space_group_name_H-M   'P 1'
#
loop_
_entity.id
_entity.type
_entity.pdbx_description
1 polymer ?
#
loop_
_entity_poly.entity_id
_entity_poly.type
_entity_poly.pdbx_seq_one_letter_code
_entity_poly.pdbx_strand_id
1 'polypeptide(L)'
;MVLGKLKETAESYLGEPVSDAVVTVPAYFKDLQRQATKDAGKIAGLNVLRIINEPTTAAIAYGLNNLNRKRKQKKSKILMYDLGGGTFDVSVLEVDNFIKESMKVQWMKKWFFVETLDRILPHFWT
;
A
#
# COMPACT_ATOMS: atom_id res chain seq x y z
N MET A 1 -19.73 2.75 -2.96
CA MET A 1 -18.60 1.80 -2.86
C MET A 1 -17.28 2.57 -2.98
N VAL A 2 -16.22 2.17 -2.28
CA VAL A 2 -14.97 2.95 -2.16
C VAL A 2 -14.24 3.16 -3.50
N LEU A 3 -13.98 2.09 -4.27
CA LEU A 3 -13.25 2.20 -5.54
C LEU A 3 -13.98 3.04 -6.59
N GLY A 4 -15.31 2.95 -6.65
CA GLY A 4 -16.11 3.82 -7.52
C GLY A 4 -15.98 5.29 -7.13
N LYS A 5 -15.97 5.60 -5.82
CA LYS A 5 -15.79 6.99 -5.37
C LYS A 5 -14.40 7.52 -5.69
N LEU A 6 -13.35 6.71 -5.52
CA LEU A 6 -11.99 7.09 -5.88
C LEU A 6 -11.83 7.32 -7.39
N LYS A 7 -12.49 6.50 -8.22
CA LYS A 7 -12.56 6.71 -9.66
C LYS A 7 -13.21 8.06 -10.00
N GLU A 8 -14.40 8.34 -9.47
CA GLU A 8 -15.08 9.64 -9.68
C GLU A 8 -14.20 10.82 -9.28
N THR A 9 -13.49 10.73 -8.15
CA THR A 9 -12.57 11.77 -7.69
C THR A 9 -11.40 11.96 -8.66
N ALA A 10 -10.82 10.86 -9.16
CA ALA A 10 -9.73 10.94 -10.14
C ALA A 10 -10.21 11.53 -11.47
N GLU A 11 -11.36 11.10 -11.98
CA GLU A 11 -11.97 11.61 -13.21
C GLU A 11 -12.31 13.10 -13.09
N SER A 12 -12.86 13.53 -11.95
CA SER A 12 -13.13 14.94 -11.69
C SER A 12 -11.87 15.80 -11.62
N TYR A 13 -10.75 15.24 -11.15
CA TYR A 13 -9.48 15.96 -11.08
C TYR A 13 -8.78 16.05 -12.45
N LEU A 14 -8.84 14.98 -13.24
CA LEU A 14 -8.18 14.89 -14.55
C LEU A 14 -9.02 15.47 -15.69
N GLY A 15 -10.35 15.51 -15.54
CA GLY A 15 -11.28 15.95 -16.59
C GLY A 15 -11.53 14.93 -17.70
N GLU A 16 -11.06 13.69 -17.51
CA GLU A 16 -11.19 12.60 -18.49
C GLU A 16 -11.55 11.27 -17.80
N PRO A 17 -12.10 10.29 -18.53
CA PRO A 17 -12.44 8.98 -17.98
C PRO A 17 -11.20 8.20 -17.52
N VAL A 18 -11.32 7.49 -16.39
CA VAL A 18 -10.26 6.62 -15.86
C VAL A 18 -10.71 5.16 -16.01
N SER A 19 -10.03 4.43 -16.89
CA SER A 19 -10.35 3.04 -17.22
C SER A 19 -9.45 2.03 -16.52
N ASP A 20 -8.16 2.34 -16.34
CA ASP A 20 -7.16 1.39 -15.85
C ASP A 20 -6.64 1.77 -14.47
N ALA A 21 -6.34 0.77 -13.65
CA ALA A 21 -5.79 0.98 -12.32
C ALA A 21 -4.75 -0.07 -11.92
N VAL A 22 -3.80 0.35 -11.10
CA VAL A 22 -2.95 -0.54 -10.30
C VAL A 22 -3.33 -0.34 -8.85
N VAL A 23 -3.61 -1.44 -8.14
CA VAL A 23 -4.10 -1.38 -6.76
C VAL A 23 -3.08 -2.03 -5.83
N THR A 24 -2.74 -1.34 -4.76
CA THR A 24 -1.89 -1.88 -3.70
C THR A 24 -2.73 -2.70 -2.72
N VAL A 25 -2.15 -3.75 -2.16
CA VAL A 25 -2.76 -4.54 -1.08
C VAL A 25 -1.71 -4.87 -0.02
N PRO A 26 -2.13 -5.22 1.21
CA PRO A 26 -1.21 -5.72 2.21
C PRO A 26 -0.47 -6.96 1.70
N ALA A 27 0.84 -7.06 1.93
CA ALA A 27 1.63 -8.19 1.43
C ALA A 27 1.20 -9.57 1.97
N TYR A 28 0.41 -9.66 3.05
CA TYR A 28 -0.18 -10.93 3.53
C TYR A 28 -1.43 -11.37 2.76
N PHE A 29 -1.98 -10.56 1.86
CA PHE A 29 -3.15 -10.94 1.08
C PHE A 29 -2.89 -12.18 0.24
N LYS A 30 -3.73 -13.20 0.44
CA LYS A 30 -3.73 -14.45 -0.33
C LYS A 30 -4.48 -14.29 -1.65
N ASP A 31 -4.33 -15.27 -2.54
CA ASP A 31 -4.89 -15.25 -3.90
C ASP A 31 -6.38 -14.90 -3.95
N LEU A 32 -7.20 -15.49 -3.06
CA LEU A 32 -8.63 -15.20 -3.00
C LEU A 32 -8.93 -13.73 -2.65
N GLN A 33 -8.18 -13.16 -1.71
CA GLN A 33 -8.36 -11.75 -1.32
C GLN A 33 -7.89 -10.81 -2.44
N ARG A 34 -6.80 -11.16 -3.13
CA ARG A 34 -6.32 -10.43 -4.31
C ARG A 34 -7.33 -10.47 -5.45
N GLN A 35 -7.94 -11.63 -5.68
CA GLN A 35 -8.98 -11.80 -6.69
C GLN A 35 -10.21 -10.98 -6.33
N ALA A 36 -10.66 -11.02 -5.06
CA ALA A 36 -11.76 -10.19 -4.59
C ALA A 36 -11.49 -8.69 -4.80
N THR A 37 -10.26 -8.22 -4.57
CA THR A 37 -9.88 -6.82 -4.87
C THR A 37 -9.96 -6.50 -6.36
N LYS A 38 -9.52 -7.41 -7.24
CA LYS A 38 -9.66 -7.23 -8.70
C LYS A 38 -11.12 -7.19 -9.13
N ASP A 39 -11.95 -8.08 -8.60
CA ASP A 39 -13.36 -8.15 -8.91
C ASP A 39 -14.08 -6.88 -8.44
N ALA A 40 -13.73 -6.36 -7.26
CA ALA A 40 -14.22 -5.07 -6.79
C ALA A 40 -13.84 -3.91 -7.72
N GLY A 41 -12.62 -3.93 -8.28
CA GLY A 41 -12.20 -2.98 -9.31
C GLY A 41 -13.05 -3.08 -10.58
N LYS A 42 -13.32 -4.30 -11.06
CA LYS A 42 -14.18 -4.53 -12.21
C LYS A 42 -15.60 -4.02 -11.99
N ILE A 43 -16.18 -4.26 -10.81
CA ILE A 43 -17.51 -3.74 -10.42
C ILE A 43 -17.52 -2.20 -10.42
N ALA A 44 -16.41 -1.57 -10.04
CA ALA A 44 -16.23 -0.12 -10.10
C ALA A 44 -15.95 0.43 -11.51
N GLY A 45 -15.93 -0.41 -12.55
CA GLY A 45 -15.60 0.00 -13.91
C GLY A 45 -14.13 0.36 -14.10
N LEU A 46 -13.24 -0.28 -13.34
CA LEU A 46 -11.79 -0.19 -13.48
C LEU A 46 -11.22 -1.54 -13.95
N ASN A 47 -10.33 -1.50 -14.94
CA ASN A 47 -9.49 -2.60 -15.34
C ASN A 47 -8.24 -2.64 -14.46
N VAL A 48 -8.20 -3.59 -13.53
CA VAL A 48 -7.10 -3.72 -12.57
C VAL A 48 -5.92 -4.46 -13.22
N LEU A 49 -5.00 -3.68 -13.78
CA LEU A 49 -3.82 -4.18 -14.51
C LEU A 49 -2.90 -5.03 -13.64
N ARG A 50 -2.73 -4.63 -12.37
CA ARG A 50 -1.87 -5.32 -11.42
C ARG A 50 -2.32 -5.09 -9.98
N ILE A 51 -2.20 -6.14 -9.18
CA ILE A 51 -2.21 -6.05 -7.72
C ILE A 51 -0.77 -6.12 -7.25
N ILE A 52 -0.32 -5.09 -6.54
CA ILE A 52 1.05 -5.00 -6.01
C ILE A 52 1.02 -4.92 -4.49
N ASN A 53 2.10 -5.36 -3.86
CA ASN A 53 2.23 -5.26 -2.42
C ASN A 53 2.51 -3.81 -2.01
N GLU A 54 1.82 -3.33 -0.98
CA GLU A 54 2.06 -2.02 -0.36
C GLU A 54 3.55 -1.77 -0.04
N PRO A 55 4.26 -2.65 0.71
CA PRO A 55 5.66 -2.40 1.03
C PRO A 55 6.55 -2.35 -0.21
N THR A 56 6.34 -3.23 -1.19
CA THR A 56 7.12 -3.18 -2.44
C THR A 56 6.87 -1.87 -3.21
N THR A 57 5.64 -1.37 -3.20
CA THR A 57 5.26 -0.13 -3.92
C THR A 57 5.94 1.09 -3.33
N ALA A 58 5.93 1.22 -2.01
CA ALA A 58 6.60 2.31 -1.32
C ALA A 58 8.14 2.22 -1.45
N ALA A 59 8.71 1.01 -1.51
CA ALA A 59 10.11 0.79 -1.84
C ALA A 59 10.46 1.30 -3.25
N ILE A 60 9.59 1.01 -4.23
CA ILE A 60 9.73 1.50 -5.61
C ILE A 60 9.67 3.02 -5.63
N ALA A 61 8.71 3.63 -4.94
CA ALA A 61 8.60 5.08 -4.85
C ALA A 61 9.85 5.73 -4.22
N TYR A 62 10.35 5.15 -3.12
CA TYR A 62 11.60 5.60 -2.50
C TYR A 62 12.80 5.44 -3.45
N GLY A 63 12.90 4.29 -4.11
CA GLY A 63 13.96 3.98 -5.07
C GLY A 63 13.97 4.96 -6.23
N LEU A 64 12.82 5.19 -6.89
CA LEU A 64 12.70 6.11 -8.02
C LEU A 64 13.06 7.56 -7.65
N ASN A 65 12.70 8.02 -6.45
CA ASN A 65 12.95 9.40 -6.03
C ASN A 65 14.39 9.63 -5.53
N ASN A 66 15.02 8.62 -4.92
CA ASN A 66 16.30 8.78 -4.22
C ASN A 66 17.51 8.14 -4.93
N LEU A 67 17.32 7.11 -5.77
CA LEU A 67 18.42 6.51 -6.54
C LEU A 67 18.91 7.44 -7.66
N ASN A 68 18.05 8.31 -8.18
CA ASN A 68 18.44 9.34 -9.16
C ASN A 68 19.36 10.42 -8.56
N ARG A 69 19.37 10.61 -7.24
CA ARG A 69 20.13 11.67 -6.55
C ARG A 69 21.48 11.20 -5.98
N LYS A 70 21.67 9.90 -5.75
CA LYS A 70 22.93 9.36 -5.22
C LYS A 70 23.47 8.27 -6.16
N ARG A 71 24.34 8.68 -7.10
CA ARG A 71 25.27 7.77 -7.77
C ARG A 71 26.10 7.06 -6.70
N LYS A 72 25.75 5.83 -6.34
CA LYS A 72 26.68 4.75 -6.00
C LYS A 72 25.93 3.45 -5.73
N GLN A 73 26.17 2.51 -6.64
CA GLN A 73 25.86 1.08 -6.64
C GLN A 73 26.28 0.40 -5.32
N LYS A 74 25.51 0.54 -4.26
CA LYS A 74 25.72 -0.23 -3.05
C LYS A 74 24.39 -0.78 -2.57
N LYS A 75 24.34 -2.12 -2.46
CA LYS A 75 23.25 -2.85 -1.81
C LYS A 75 22.85 -2.12 -0.54
N SER A 76 21.60 -1.71 -0.49
CA SER A 76 21.04 -0.91 0.60
C SER A 76 19.89 -1.69 1.22
N LYS A 77 19.92 -1.83 2.54
CA LYS A 77 18.78 -2.40 3.28
C LYS A 77 17.87 -1.27 3.70
N ILE A 78 16.60 -1.39 3.36
CA ILE A 78 15.55 -0.42 3.68
C ILE A 78 14.58 -1.10 4.64
N LEU A 79 14.37 -0.51 5.80
CA LEU A 79 13.26 -0.85 6.67
C LEU A 79 12.07 0.01 6.27
N MET A 80 10.97 -0.65 5.96
CA MET A 80 9.69 -0.04 5.74
C MET A 80 8.82 -0.22 6.97
N TYR A 81 8.28 0.90 7.43
CA TYR A 81 7.43 1.00 8.59
C TYR A 81 6.12 1.65 8.15
N ASP A 82 5.08 0.84 7.93
CA ASP A 82 3.74 1.30 7.56
C ASP A 82 2.81 1.17 8.77
N LEU A 83 2.45 2.33 9.34
CA LEU A 83 1.56 2.43 10.48
C LEU A 83 0.24 3.03 10.03
N GLY A 84 -0.66 2.13 9.60
CA GLY A 84 -1.99 2.48 9.14
C GLY A 84 -3.03 2.54 10.27
N GLY A 85 -4.26 2.86 9.90
CA GLY A 85 -5.38 2.92 10.84
C GLY A 85 -5.82 1.55 11.37
N GLY A 86 -5.68 0.50 10.56
CA GLY A 86 -6.13 -0.86 10.89
C GLY A 86 -5.06 -1.94 10.81
N THR A 87 -3.92 -1.66 10.16
CA THR A 87 -2.81 -2.60 10.01
C THR A 87 -1.50 -1.92 10.39
N PHE A 88 -0.58 -2.74 10.90
CA PHE A 88 0.78 -2.33 11.16
C PHE A 88 1.73 -3.33 10.51
N ASP A 89 2.47 -2.83 9.52
CA ASP A 89 3.15 -3.65 8.54
C ASP A 89 4.62 -3.22 8.47
N VAL A 90 5.53 -4.16 8.82
CA VAL A 90 6.97 -3.90 8.82
C VAL A 90 7.66 -4.84 7.86
N SER A 91 8.36 -4.29 6.87
CA SER A 91 9.08 -5.05 5.85
C SER A 91 10.54 -4.62 5.76
N VAL A 92 11.46 -5.57 5.60
CA VAL A 92 12.86 -5.27 5.27
C VAL A 92 13.12 -5.64 3.82
N LEU A 93 13.61 -4.67 3.06
CA LEU A 93 13.84 -4.77 1.62
C LEU A 93 15.32 -4.57 1.34
N GLU A 94 15.85 -5.32 0.39
CA GLU A 94 17.21 -5.13 -0.09
C GLU A 94 17.15 -4.57 -1.51
N VAL A 95 17.67 -3.35 -1.67
CA VAL A 95 17.71 -2.64 -2.92
C VAL A 95 19.11 -2.70 -3.48
N ASP A 96 19.23 -3.32 -4.66
CA ASP A 96 20.43 -3.27 -5.52
C ASP A 96 20.04 -2.55 -6.82
N ASN A 97 20.66 -2.87 -7.96
CA ASN A 97 20.19 -2.43 -9.29
C ASN A 97 18.71 -2.79 -9.58
N PHE A 98 18.18 -3.78 -8.87
CA PHE A 98 16.76 -4.13 -8.83
C PHE A 98 16.28 -4.17 -7.38
N ILE A 99 15.01 -3.85 -7.15
CA ILE A 99 14.39 -4.00 -5.83
C ILE A 99 14.05 -5.48 -5.65
N LYS A 100 14.70 -6.14 -4.70
CA LYS A 100 14.40 -7.51 -4.29
C LYS A 100 13.84 -7.49 -2.87
N GLU A 101 12.63 -8.00 -2.72
CA GLU A 101 12.06 -8.24 -1.39
C GLU A 101 12.75 -9.48 -0.81
N SER A 102 13.62 -9.27 0.19
CA SER A 102 14.55 -10.31 0.64
C SER A 102 14.17 -11.01 1.95
N MET A 103 13.46 -10.40 2.93
CA MET A 103 12.78 -11.18 3.99
C MET A 103 11.99 -10.40 5.04
N LYS A 104 11.08 -11.16 5.68
CA LYS A 104 10.31 -10.93 6.92
C LYS A 104 9.42 -9.69 6.89
N VAL A 105 8.19 -9.91 6.39
CA VAL A 105 7.09 -9.02 6.74
C VAL A 105 6.47 -9.52 8.04
N GLN A 106 6.66 -8.76 9.12
CA GLN A 106 5.99 -9.03 10.39
C GLN A 106 4.73 -8.18 10.45
N TRP A 107 3.60 -8.88 10.54
CA TRP A 107 2.28 -8.29 10.55
C TRP A 107 1.75 -8.32 11.96
N MET A 108 1.28 -7.18 12.45
CA MET A 108 0.34 -7.17 13.56
C MET A 108 -1.01 -6.71 13.02
N LYS A 109 -2.00 -7.60 13.05
CA LYS A 109 -3.42 -7.24 12.86
C LYS A 109 -4.00 -6.47 14.06
N LYS A 110 -3.12 -5.90 14.88
CA LYS A 110 -3.54 -5.17 16.07
C LYS A 110 -3.93 -3.80 15.58
N TRP A 111 -5.20 -3.45 15.80
CA TRP A 111 -5.84 -2.26 15.27
C TRP A 111 -5.25 -1.01 15.93
N PHE A 112 -4.00 -0.66 15.62
CA PHE A 112 -3.23 0.23 16.48
C PHE A 112 -3.93 1.58 16.68
N PHE A 113 -4.41 2.20 15.60
CA PHE A 113 -5.11 3.49 15.70
C PHE A 113 -6.51 3.36 16.29
N VAL A 114 -7.29 2.34 15.91
CA VAL A 114 -8.64 2.13 16.46
C VAL A 114 -8.59 1.74 17.94
N GLU A 115 -7.69 0.86 18.36
CA GLU A 115 -7.43 0.56 19.78
C GLU A 115 -6.93 1.79 20.53
N THR A 116 -6.09 2.62 19.90
CA THR A 116 -5.65 3.88 20.51
C THR A 116 -6.83 4.82 20.72
N LEU A 117 -7.71 4.95 19.73
CA LEU A 117 -8.95 5.72 19.86
C LEU A 117 -9.87 5.13 20.92
N ASP A 118 -10.13 3.82 20.91
CA ASP A 118 -10.95 3.13 21.91
C ASP A 118 -10.41 3.29 23.33
N ARG A 119 -9.08 3.42 23.47
CA ARG A 119 -8.44 3.64 24.77
C ARG A 119 -8.51 5.09 25.24
N ILE A 120 -8.51 6.04 24.30
CA ILE A 120 -8.51 7.47 24.59
C ILE A 120 -9.95 8.00 24.75
N LEU A 121 -10.90 7.57 23.92
CA LEU A 121 -12.28 8.06 23.88
C LEU A 121 -12.97 8.04 25.27
N PRO A 122 -12.83 7.00 26.11
CA PRO A 122 -13.43 6.99 27.44
C PRO A 122 -12.97 8.13 28.36
N HIS A 123 -11.81 8.75 28.10
CA HIS A 123 -11.24 9.81 28.93
C HIS A 123 -11.77 11.21 28.56
N PHE A 124 -12.56 11.33 27.49
CA PHE A 124 -13.19 12.59 27.07
C PHE A 124 -14.66 12.70 27.48
N TRP A 125 -15.24 11.64 28.04
CA TRP A 125 -16.64 11.57 28.46
C TRP A 125 -16.82 11.39 29.98
N THR A 126 -15.75 11.62 30.75
CA THR A 126 -15.73 11.71 32.22
C THR A 126 -15.47 13.14 32.65
#